data_AF-A0A2S5N1A7-F1
#
_entry.id   AF-A0A2S5N1A7-F1
#
_cell.length_a   1.000
_cell.length_b   1.000
_cell.length_c   1.000
_cell.angle_alpha   90.00
_cell.angle_beta   90.00
_cell.angle_gamma   90.00
#
_symmetry.space_group_name_H-M   'P 1'
#
loop_
_entity.id
_entity.type
_entity.pdbx_description
1 polymer ?
#
loop_
_entity_poly.entity_id
_entity_poly.type
_entity_poly.pdbx_seq_one_letter_code
_entity_poly.pdbx_strand_id
1 'polypeptide(L)'
;MFNPHDHRNKRQQFFMQNIEALANILAFITAFLATPEVWARSVGWVVTYTSQRYGPEFEGPVSLGWFVTVALLIFFGARATLATAILAAGLTLAVRVV
;
A
#
# COMPACT_ATOMS: atom_id res chain seq x y z
N MET A 1 3.03 37.49 21.48
CA MET A 1 3.36 36.24 22.22
C MET A 1 3.93 35.24 21.23
N PHE A 2 5.25 35.12 21.16
CA PHE A 2 5.90 34.05 20.40
C PHE A 2 5.78 32.77 21.22
N ASN A 3 4.97 31.81 20.75
CA ASN A 3 4.77 30.54 21.44
C ASN A 3 5.74 29.51 20.84
N PRO A 4 6.88 29.18 21.49
CA PRO A 4 7.89 28.27 20.95
C PRO A 4 7.37 26.83 20.71
N HIS A 5 6.21 26.48 21.28
CA HIS A 5 5.52 25.21 21.02
C HIS A 5 4.96 25.10 19.59
N ASP A 6 4.65 26.21 18.92
CA ASP A 6 4.03 26.18 17.59
C ASP A 6 5.04 25.74 16.49
N HIS A 7 6.33 25.98 16.71
CA HIS A 7 7.38 25.63 15.75
C HIS A 7 7.74 24.13 15.80
N ARG A 8 7.66 23.52 16.99
CA ARG A 8 7.95 22.09 17.20
C ARG A 8 6.83 21.21 16.63
N ASN A 9 5.58 21.64 16.82
CA ASN A 9 4.39 20.96 16.27
C ASN A 9 4.38 21.02 14.74
N LYS A 10 4.70 22.17 14.13
CA LYS A 10 4.85 22.30 12.68
C LYS A 10 5.92 21.34 12.13
N ARG A 11 7.11 21.28 12.74
CA ARG A 11 8.16 20.32 12.32
C ARG A 11 7.70 18.87 12.41
N GLN A 12 7.01 18.47 13.48
CA GLN A 12 6.47 17.12 13.61
C GLN A 12 5.40 16.83 12.56
N GLN A 13 4.53 17.78 12.25
CA GLN A 13 3.48 17.63 11.25
C GLN A 13 4.07 17.45 9.83
N PHE A 14 5.08 18.24 9.48
CA PHE A 14 5.83 18.07 8.23
C PHE A 14 6.56 16.72 8.18
N PHE A 15 7.19 16.29 9.28
CA PHE A 15 7.84 14.98 9.34
C PHE A 15 6.84 13.84 9.13
N MET A 16 5.67 13.90 9.78
CA MET A 16 4.62 12.90 9.65
C MET A 16 4.07 12.84 8.22
N GLN A 17 3.84 14.00 7.59
CA GLN A 17 3.36 14.09 6.21
C GLN A 17 4.36 13.51 5.21
N ASN A 18 5.67 13.77 5.40
CA ASN A 18 6.72 13.20 4.56
C ASN A 18 6.83 11.67 4.73
N ILE A 19 6.70 11.17 5.96
CA ILE A 19 6.66 9.73 6.26
C ILE A 19 5.46 9.07 5.56
N GLU A 20 4.29 9.69 5.61
CA GLU A 20 3.10 9.17 4.93
C GLU A 20 3.27 9.17 3.40
N ALA A 21 3.83 10.24 2.84
CA ALA A 21 4.14 10.31 1.42
C ALA A 21 5.14 9.22 0.99
N LEU A 22 6.19 9.00 1.79
CA LEU A 22 7.18 7.95 1.56
C LEU A 22 6.55 6.55 1.64
N ALA A 23 5.70 6.31 2.65
CA ALA A 23 4.97 5.05 2.81
C ALA A 23 4.07 4.76 1.61
N ASN A 24 3.37 5.77 1.08
CA ASN A 24 2.55 5.63 -0.12
C ASN A 24 3.38 5.31 -1.36
N ILE A 25 4.54 5.94 -1.55
CA ILE A 25 5.44 5.66 -2.68
C ILE A 25 5.99 4.22 -2.59
N LEU A 26 6.44 3.80 -1.41
CA LEU A 26 6.92 2.42 -1.18
C LEU A 26 5.79 1.39 -1.38
N ALA A 27 4.57 1.69 -0.93
CA ALA A 27 3.42 0.84 -1.15
C ALA A 27 3.08 0.74 -2.64
N PHE A 28 3.20 1.83 -3.40
CA PHE A 28 3.00 1.84 -4.84
C PHE A 28 4.06 1.00 -5.57
N ILE A 29 5.34 1.12 -5.21
CA ILE A 29 6.42 0.31 -5.79
C ILE A 29 6.21 -1.17 -5.49
N THR A 30 5.84 -1.49 -4.25
CA THR A 30 5.55 -2.87 -3.82
C THR A 30 4.37 -3.44 -4.59
N ALA A 31 3.29 -2.65 -4.73
CA ALA A 31 2.16 -3.04 -5.56
C ALA A 31 2.58 -3.25 -7.01
N PHE A 32 3.37 -2.35 -7.60
CA PHE A 32 3.81 -2.48 -8.99
C PHE A 32 4.63 -3.74 -9.25
N LEU A 33 5.51 -4.13 -8.31
CA LEU A 33 6.36 -5.31 -8.46
C LEU A 33 5.61 -6.62 -8.14
N ALA A 34 4.80 -6.65 -7.08
CA ALA A 34 4.15 -7.86 -6.63
C ALA A 34 2.84 -8.17 -7.38
N THR A 35 2.12 -7.15 -7.86
CA THR A 35 0.86 -7.33 -8.61
C THR A 35 1.00 -8.27 -9.82
N PRO A 36 1.95 -8.07 -10.76
CA PRO A 36 2.04 -8.94 -11.93
C PRO A 36 2.35 -10.39 -11.56
N GLU A 37 3.17 -10.64 -10.54
CA GLU A 37 3.52 -12.00 -10.11
C GLU A 37 2.34 -12.72 -9.46
N VAL A 38 1.61 -12.01 -8.58
CA VAL A 38 0.42 -12.54 -7.90
C VAL A 38 -0.74 -12.72 -8.88
N TRP A 39 -0.94 -11.77 -9.79
CA TRP A 39 -1.97 -11.84 -10.82
C TRP A 39 -1.73 -13.02 -11.77
N ALA A 40 -0.51 -13.19 -12.29
CA ALA A 40 -0.19 -14.29 -13.20
C ALA A 40 -0.47 -15.68 -12.59
N ARG A 41 -0.24 -15.85 -11.28
CA ARG A 41 -0.53 -17.11 -10.58
C ARG A 41 -2.00 -17.31 -10.23
N SER A 42 -2.77 -16.24 -10.03
CA SER A 42 -4.15 -16.31 -9.52
C SER A 42 -5.22 -16.16 -10.61
N VAL A 43 -4.91 -15.48 -11.71
CA VAL A 43 -5.89 -15.15 -12.78
C VAL A 43 -6.52 -16.40 -13.38
N GLY A 44 -5.77 -17.47 -13.58
CA GLY A 44 -6.30 -18.72 -14.15
C GLY A 44 -7.41 -19.34 -13.29
N TRP A 45 -7.23 -19.33 -11.96
CA TRP A 45 -8.25 -19.81 -11.03
C TRP A 45 -9.51 -18.93 -11.06
N VAL A 46 -9.35 -17.60 -11.03
CA VAL A 46 -10.47 -16.65 -11.03
C VAL A 46 -11.27 -16.70 -12.33
N VAL A 47 -10.56 -16.78 -13.46
CA VAL A 47 -11.17 -16.89 -14.80
C VAL A 47 -11.93 -18.20 -14.91
N THR A 48 -11.33 -19.32 -14.47
CA THR A 48 -12.00 -20.64 -14.47
C THR A 48 -13.23 -20.66 -13.56
N TYR A 49 -13.14 -20.07 -12.36
CA TYR A 49 -14.28 -19.99 -11.45
C TYR A 49 -15.43 -19.17 -12.04
N THR A 50 -15.11 -18.05 -12.69
CA THR A 50 -16.10 -17.19 -13.33
C THR A 50 -16.73 -17.88 -14.54
N SER A 51 -15.92 -18.48 -15.43
CA SER A 51 -16.44 -19.11 -16.64
C SER A 51 -17.37 -20.28 -16.32
N GLN A 52 -17.10 -21.01 -15.23
CA GLN A 52 -17.97 -22.09 -14.73
C GLN A 52 -19.31 -21.62 -14.16
N ARG A 53 -19.43 -20.36 -13.71
CA ARG A 53 -20.64 -19.85 -13.02
C ARG A 53 -21.42 -18.81 -13.80
N TYR A 54 -20.73 -17.95 -14.54
CA TYR A 54 -21.30 -16.83 -15.26
C TYR A 54 -21.19 -16.99 -16.77
N GLY A 55 -20.44 -18.00 -17.24
CA GLY A 55 -20.22 -18.28 -18.65
C GLY A 55 -18.91 -17.69 -19.20
N PRO A 56 -18.44 -18.20 -20.35
CA PRO A 56 -17.13 -17.88 -20.91
C PRO A 56 -16.99 -16.43 -21.44
N GLU A 57 -18.09 -15.70 -21.56
CA GLU A 57 -18.09 -14.31 -22.08
C GLU A 57 -17.46 -13.31 -21.10
N PHE A 58 -17.30 -13.70 -19.82
CA PHE A 58 -16.79 -12.85 -18.76
C PHE A 58 -15.27 -12.95 -18.52
N GLU A 59 -14.54 -13.81 -19.24
CA GLU A 59 -13.11 -14.06 -19.00
C GLU A 59 -12.26 -12.78 -19.16
N GLY A 60 -12.51 -12.01 -20.22
CA GLY A 60 -11.82 -10.74 -20.50
C GLY A 60 -11.99 -9.70 -19.38
N PRO A 61 -13.23 -9.24 -19.08
CA PRO A 61 -13.46 -8.22 -18.07
C PRO A 61 -13.07 -8.68 -16.65
N VAL A 62 -13.22 -9.96 -16.32
CA VAL A 62 -12.80 -10.49 -15.02
C VAL A 62 -11.29 -10.51 -14.86
N SER A 63 -10.51 -10.84 -15.90
CA SER A 63 -9.05 -10.80 -15.81
C SER A 63 -8.53 -9.39 -15.47
N LEU A 64 -9.14 -8.37 -16.07
CA LEU A 64 -8.82 -6.95 -15.88
C LEU A 64 -9.29 -6.45 -14.51
N GLY A 65 -10.52 -6.80 -14.11
CA GLY A 65 -11.05 -6.48 -12.79
C GLY A 65 -10.23 -7.13 -11.66
N TRP A 66 -9.74 -8.35 -11.87
CA TRP A 66 -8.88 -9.04 -10.91
C TRP A 66 -7.50 -8.40 -10.81
N PHE A 67 -6.92 -7.93 -11.92
CA PHE A 67 -5.65 -7.19 -11.91
C PHE A 67 -5.73 -5.94 -11.02
N VAL A 68 -6.79 -5.14 -11.19
CA VAL A 68 -7.01 -3.94 -10.37
C VAL A 68 -7.25 -4.32 -8.90
N THR A 69 -7.98 -5.39 -8.64
CA THR A 69 -8.27 -5.87 -7.28
C THR A 69 -6.99 -6.29 -6.55
N VAL A 70 -6.13 -7.07 -7.21
CA VAL A 70 -4.83 -7.51 -6.66
C VAL A 70 -3.92 -6.29 -6.41
N ALA A 71 -3.88 -5.34 -7.34
CA ALA A 71 -3.11 -4.11 -7.18
C ALA A 71 -3.56 -3.30 -5.95
N LEU A 72 -4.87 -3.14 -5.77
CA LEU A 72 -5.44 -2.44 -4.62
C LEU A 72 -5.17 -3.18 -3.31
N LEU A 73 -5.34 -4.51 -3.27
CA LEU A 73 -5.08 -5.31 -2.07
C LEU A 73 -3.62 -5.19 -1.62
N ILE A 74 -2.67 -5.28 -2.55
CA ILE A 74 -1.25 -5.14 -2.24
C ILE A 74 -0.93 -3.69 -1.83
N PHE A 75 -1.50 -2.69 -2.50
CA PHE A 75 -1.29 -1.29 -2.17
C PHE A 75 -1.79 -0.94 -0.75
N PHE A 76 -3.03 -1.30 -0.42
CA PHE A 76 -3.59 -1.04 0.90
C PHE A 76 -2.88 -1.84 2.00
N GLY A 77 -2.54 -3.11 1.73
CA GLY A 77 -1.75 -3.94 2.64
C GLY A 77 -0.36 -3.34 2.91
N ALA A 78 0.38 -3.01 1.85
CA ALA A 78 1.71 -2.42 1.96
C ALA A 78 1.65 -1.05 2.66
N ARG A 79 0.67 -0.20 2.35
CA ARG A 79 0.48 1.09 3.04
C ARG A 79 0.30 0.91 4.55
N ALA A 80 -0.56 -0.03 4.97
CA ALA A 80 -0.80 -0.29 6.38
C ALA A 80 0.44 -0.80 7.12
N THR A 81 1.19 -1.72 6.49
CA THR A 81 2.43 -2.29 7.06
C THR A 81 3.58 -1.28 7.07
N LEU A 82 3.74 -0.47 6.02
CA LEU A 82 4.80 0.54 5.93
C LEU A 82 4.57 1.71 6.87
N ALA A 83 3.32 2.17 7.03
CA ALA A 83 3.00 3.22 7.99
C ALA A 83 3.34 2.80 9.43
N THR A 84 2.98 1.57 9.81
CA THR A 84 3.31 1.02 11.14
C THR A 84 4.81 0.78 11.31
N ALA A 85 5.50 0.25 10.29
CA ALA A 85 6.94 0.02 10.33
C ALA A 85 7.75 1.31 10.43
N ILE A 86 7.39 2.37 9.69
CA ILE A 86 8.11 3.64 9.73
C ILE A 86 7.89 4.36 11.07
N LEU A 87 6.68 4.32 11.63
CA LEU A 87 6.42 4.86 12.97
C LEU A 87 7.20 4.09 14.04
N ALA A 88 7.25 2.76 13.96
CA ALA A 88 8.02 1.93 14.88
C ALA A 88 9.53 2.17 14.75
N ALA A 89 10.06 2.29 13.52
CA ALA A 89 11.46 2.61 13.24
C ALA A 89 11.84 4.02 13.71
N GLY A 90 10.96 5.01 13.46
CA GLY A 90 11.13 6.38 13.94
C GLY A 90 11.16 6.47 15.46
N LEU A 91 10.30 5.71 16.14
CA LEU A 91 10.30 5.62 17.60
C LEU A 91 11.56 4.95 18.13
N THR A 92 12.02 3.85 17.53
CA THR A 92 13.25 3.17 17.98
C THR A 92 14.50 4.00 17.77
N LEU A 93 14.58 4.79 16.68
CA LEU A 93 15.67 5.74 16.46
C LEU A 93 15.60 6.90 17.46
N ALA A 94 14.42 7.44 17.74
CA ALA A 94 14.25 8.50 18.73
C ALA A 94 14.62 8.04 20.16
N VAL A 95 14.30 6.79 20.52
CA VAL A 95 14.66 6.19 21.81
C VAL A 95 16.17 5.88 21.93
N ARG A 96 16.87 5.64 20.81
CA ARG A 96 18.32 5.37 20.83
C ARG A 96 19.20 6.62 20.82
N VAL A 97 18.65 7.78 20.45
CA VAL A 97 19.39 9.05 20.36
C VAL A 97 19.22 9.89 21.65
N VAL A 98 18.27 9.54 22.51
CA VAL A 98 18.10 10.06 23.88
C VAL A 98 18.83 9.16 24.86
#